data_AF-A0A5B1BPM1-F1
#
_entry.id   AF-A0A5B1BPM1-F1
#
_cell.length_a   1.000
_cell.length_b   1.000
_cell.length_c   1.000
_cell.angle_alpha   90.00
_cell.angle_beta   90.00
_cell.angle_gamma   90.00
#
_symmetry.space_group_name_H-M   'P 1'
#
loop_
_entity.id
_entity.type
_entity.pdbx_description
1 polymer ?
#
loop_
_entity_poly.entity_id
_entity_poly.type
_entity_poly.pdbx_seq_one_letter_code
_entity_poly.pdbx_strand_id
1 'polypeptide(L)' 'MAPRPYPGRRTLVQTRPHREVWVAVHQRQRRTGVSSVSQYVADILAIHVGREDLVVELGRKEGLPLAM' A
#
# COMPACT_ATOMS: atom_id res chain seq x y z
N MET A 1 9.75 -21.70 -8.13
CA MET A 1 8.77 -21.77 -7.03
C MET A 1 7.72 -20.72 -7.30
N ALA A 2 6.50 -21.11 -7.67
CA ALA A 2 5.42 -20.14 -7.91
C ALA A 2 5.05 -19.45 -6.58
N PRO A 3 4.68 -18.16 -6.60
CA PRO A 3 4.22 -17.48 -5.40
C PRO A 3 2.98 -18.18 -4.84
N ARG A 4 2.92 -18.38 -3.52
CA ARG A 4 1.72 -18.91 -2.87
C ARG A 4 0.54 -17.95 -3.09
N PRO A 5 -0.70 -18.46 -3.26
CA PRO A 5 -1.88 -17.62 -3.29
C PRO A 5 -1.92 -16.75 -2.03
N TYR A 6 -2.03 -15.44 -2.20
CA TYR A 6 -2.20 -14.53 -1.08
C TYR A 6 -3.64 -14.65 -0.56
N PRO A 7 -3.89 -14.67 0.76
CA PRO A 7 -5.25 -14.75 1.27
C PRO A 7 -6.08 -13.54 0.80
N GLY A 8 -7.17 -13.81 0.08
CA GLY A 8 -8.15 -12.82 -0.38
C GLY A 8 -8.10 -12.49 -1.89
N ARG A 9 -8.91 -11.52 -2.31
CA ARG A 9 -9.05 -11.07 -3.73
C ARG A 9 -7.84 -10.26 -4.26
N ARG A 10 -6.66 -10.35 -3.63
CA ARG A 10 -5.47 -9.56 -3.99
C ARG A 10 -4.43 -10.41 -4.69
N THR A 11 -3.83 -9.89 -5.75
CA THR A 11 -2.74 -10.55 -6.47
C THR A 11 -1.39 -10.15 -5.87
N LEU A 12 -0.52 -11.13 -5.62
CA LEU A 12 0.86 -10.86 -5.21
C LEU A 12 1.66 -10.31 -6.39
N VAL A 13 2.27 -9.14 -6.20
CA VAL A 13 3.17 -8.52 -7.19
C VAL A 13 4.61 -8.69 -6.70
N GLN A 14 5.42 -9.47 -7.43
CA GLN A 14 6.86 -9.55 -7.20
C GLN A 14 7.58 -8.57 -8.13
N THR A 15 8.44 -7.72 -7.58
CA THR A 15 9.20 -6.72 -8.35
C THR A 15 10.67 -6.67 -7.92
N ARG A 16 11.50 -6.04 -8.75
CA ARG A 16 12.96 -5.88 -8.56
C ARG A 16 13.36 -4.40 -8.75
N PRO A 17 12.88 -3.49 -7.89
CA PRO A 17 13.26 -2.07 -7.98
C PRO A 17 14.75 -1.89 -7.64
N HIS A 18 15.37 -0.85 -8.19
CA HIS A 18 16.70 -0.41 -7.74
C HIS A 18 16.69 -0.16 -6.22
N ARG A 19 17.83 -0.43 -5.57
CA ARG A 19 17.98 -0.29 -4.11
C ARG A 19 17.59 1.11 -3.62
N GLU A 20 17.98 2.15 -4.35
CA GLU A 20 17.67 3.54 -4.02
C GLU A 20 16.17 3.81 -4.01
N VAL A 21 15.45 3.25 -4.99
CA VAL A 21 13.99 3.33 -5.06
C VAL A 21 13.36 2.61 -3.86
N TRP A 22 13.85 1.43 -3.50
CA TRP A 22 13.36 0.69 -2.34
C TRP A 22 13.52 1.45 -1.02
N VAL A 23 14.68 2.08 -0.83
CA VAL A 23 14.95 2.93 0.35
C VAL A 23 14.01 4.12 0.38
N ALA A 24 13.83 4.80 -0.76
CA ALA A 24 12.94 5.97 -0.84
C ALA A 24 11.46 5.59 -0.58
N VAL A 25 11.01 4.42 -1.04
CA VAL A 25 9.67 3.89 -0.75
C VAL A 25 9.48 3.67 0.76
N HIS A 26 10.46 3.08 1.44
CA HIS A 26 10.40 2.89 2.91
C HIS A 26 10.33 4.22 3.66
N GLN A 27 11.14 5.19 3.24
CA GLN A 27 11.15 6.51 3.86
C GLN A 27 9.80 7.21 3.68
N ARG A 28 9.19 7.11 2.49
CA ARG A 28 7.86 7.68 2.24
C ARG A 28 6.78 6.99 3.07
N GLN A 29 6.73 5.66 3.08
CA GLN A 29 5.77 4.91 3.89
C GLN A 29 5.83 5.30 5.38
N ARG A 30 7.04 5.42 5.95
CA ARG A 30 7.21 5.85 7.35
C ARG A 30 6.65 7.24 7.63
N ARG A 31 6.62 8.14 6.65
CA ARG A 31 6.07 9.50 6.78
C ARG A 31 4.55 9.55 6.68
N THR A 32 3.91 8.50 6.14
CA THR A 32 2.45 8.49 5.92
C THR A 32 1.67 7.79 7.04
N GLY A 33 2.34 7.10 7.97
CA GLY A 33 1.69 6.35 9.05
C GLY A 33 1.04 5.03 8.61
N VAL A 34 1.22 4.62 7.35
CA VAL A 34 0.73 3.33 6.82
C VAL A 34 1.44 2.19 7.54
N SER A 35 0.72 1.12 7.87
CA SER A 35 1.16 0.01 8.73
C SER A 35 2.33 -0.80 8.18
N SER A 36 2.44 -0.92 6.85
CA SER A 36 3.51 -1.69 6.19
C SER A 36 3.86 -1.15 4.82
N VAL A 37 5.09 -1.43 4.36
CA VAL A 37 5.52 -1.06 3.00
C VAL A 37 4.67 -1.75 1.92
N SER A 38 4.24 -2.98 2.15
CA SER A 38 3.40 -3.71 1.20
C SER A 38 2.03 -3.04 1.03
N GLN A 39 1.42 -2.60 2.13
CA GLN A 39 0.15 -1.88 2.07
C GLN A 39 0.32 -0.49 1.44
N TYR A 40 1.42 0.22 1.76
CA TYR A 40 1.74 1.50 1.12
C TYR A 40 1.87 1.37 -0.40
N VAL A 41 2.60 0.35 -0.88
CA VAL A 41 2.75 0.10 -2.31
C VAL A 41 1.41 -0.29 -2.95
N ALA A 42 0.59 -1.11 -2.27
CA ALA A 42 -0.73 -1.47 -2.77
C ALA A 42 -1.65 -0.24 -2.92
N ASP A 43 -1.65 0.67 -1.94
CA ASP A 43 -2.43 1.90 -2.00
C ASP A 43 -1.92 2.86 -3.09
N ILE A 44 -0.60 3.00 -3.25
CA ILE A 44 0.00 3.77 -4.35
C ILE A 44 -0.40 3.20 -5.72
N LEU A 45 -0.41 1.87 -5.88
CA LEU A 45 -0.84 1.24 -7.12
C LEU A 45 -2.32 1.54 -7.41
N ALA A 46 -3.19 1.50 -6.40
CA ALA A 46 -4.59 1.86 -6.54
C ALA A 46 -4.77 3.32 -6.97
N ILE A 47 -4.07 4.25 -6.32
CA ILE A 47 -4.08 5.69 -6.69
C ILE A 47 -3.55 5.89 -8.11
N HIS A 48 -2.45 5.23 -8.46
CA HIS A 48 -1.80 5.37 -9.76
C HIS A 48 -2.72 5.01 -10.94
N VAL A 49 -3.65 4.07 -10.73
CA VAL A 49 -4.64 3.66 -11.73
C VAL A 49 -6.02 4.31 -11.55
N GLY A 50 -6.13 5.34 -10.69
CA GLY A 50 -7.37 6.08 -10.45
C GLY A 50 -8.44 5.29 -9.68
N ARG A 51 -8.02 4.31 -8.86
CA ARG A 51 -8.90 3.48 -8.01
C ARG A 51 -8.73 3.80 -6.53
N GLU A 52 -8.86 5.08 -6.19
CA GLU A 52 -8.76 5.59 -4.81
C GLU A 52 -9.80 4.95 -3.88
N ASP A 53 -10.91 4.43 -4.43
CA ASP A 53 -11.92 3.64 -3.72
C ASP A 53 -11.35 2.34 -3.11
N LEU A 54 -10.24 1.83 -3.64
CA LEU A 54 -9.56 0.64 -3.14
C LEU A 54 -8.45 0.94 -2.12
N VAL A 55 -8.17 2.21 -1.83
CA VAL A 55 -7.14 2.62 -0.86
C VAL A 55 -7.57 2.28 0.56
N VAL A 56 -6.66 1.66 1.30
CA VAL A 56 -6.96 1.12 2.63
C VAL A 56 -6.45 2.02 3.74
N GLU A 57 -5.24 2.57 3.62
CA GLU A 57 -4.61 3.29 4.73
C GLU A 57 -4.06 4.64 4.28
N LEU A 58 -3.39 4.69 3.12
CA LEU A 58 -2.73 5.91 2.65
C LEU A 58 -3.74 7.05 2.45
N GLY A 59 -3.53 8.17 3.15
CA GLY A 59 -4.41 9.34 3.03
C GLY A 59 -5.72 9.25 3.81
N ARG A 60 -6.01 8.13 4.50
CA ARG A 60 -7.05 8.12 5.53
C ARG A 60 -6.57 8.97 6.69
N LYS A 61 -7.08 10.20 6.79
CA LYS A 61 -7.10 10.91 8.07
C LYS A 61 -8.00 10.07 8.97
N GLU A 62 -7.54 9.66 10.15
CA GLU A 62 -8.39 9.08 11.19
C GLU A 62 -9.46 10.11 11.59
N GLY A 63 -10.50 10.24 10.78
CA GLY A 63 -11.80 10.69 11.23
C GLY A 63 -12.44 9.47 11.88
N LEU A 64 -12.34 9.38 13.20
CA LEU A 64 -13.22 8.52 13.98
C LEU A 64 -14.64 8.69 13.44
N PRO A 65 -15.39 7.61 13.13
CA PRO A 65 -16.81 7.77 12.90
C PRO A 65 -17.37 8.33 14.21
N LEU A 66 -17.86 9.57 14.19
CA LEU A 66 -18.77 10.03 15.22
C LEU A 66 -19.93 9.04 15.19
N ALA A 67 -20.02 8.21 16.24
CA ALA A 67 -21.15 7.34 16.45
C ALA A 67 -22.43 8.18 16.31
N MET A 68 -23.31 7.77 15.40
CA MET A 68 -24.73 8.17 15.38
C MET A 68 -25.56 6.94 15.72
#